data_AF-A0A1A8J5Y8-F1
#
_entry.id   AF-A0A1A8J5Y8-F1
#
_cell.length_a   1.000
_cell.length_b   1.000
_cell.length_c   1.000
_cell.angle_alpha   90.00
_cell.angle_beta   90.00
_cell.angle_gamma   90.00
#
_symmetry.space_group_name_H-M   'P 1'
#
loop_
_entity.id
_entity.type
_entity.pdbx_description
1 polymer ?
#
loop_
_entity_poly.entity_id
_entity_poly.type
_entity_poly.pdbx_seq_one_letter_code
_entity_poly.pdbx_strand_id
1 'polypeptide(L)'
;KGRCQSGCWSPDGSRLLFSVQGETVIYALTFTGTPGAPASGFRGPEVAVVVADLSETTFNTPDGDVIVGGEVQSLAWDPRGERLAVLFKGDPQAANKPAIVAVFKTRANPVFELLPCGFVQGEPGAEPRLMQFHPNFRHGALLTLCWSTGRITHVPFYFLSTSGSFVGLGGSPSLPRLQEKPADFSHQSLFTELIS
;
A
#
# COMPACT_ATOMS: atom_id res chain seq x y z
N LYS A 1 11.48 -11.20 23.14
CA LYS A 1 11.05 -9.79 23.32
C LYS A 1 11.73 -8.98 22.24
N GLY A 2 11.00 -8.57 21.20
CA GLY A 2 11.53 -7.74 20.10
C GLY A 2 11.07 -6.29 20.24
N ARG A 3 11.85 -5.34 19.74
CA ARG A 3 11.50 -3.92 19.70
C ARG A 3 10.55 -3.67 18.54
N CYS A 4 9.40 -3.04 18.79
CA CYS A 4 8.52 -2.58 17.70
C CYS A 4 9.27 -1.57 16.83
N GLN A 5 9.34 -1.84 15.53
CA GLN A 5 10.09 -1.04 14.57
C GLN A 5 9.19 0.01 13.91
N SER A 6 8.01 -0.39 13.46
CA SER A 6 7.02 0.50 12.86
C SER A 6 5.61 -0.03 13.09
N GLY A 7 4.61 0.85 13.06
CA GLY A 7 3.21 0.45 13.07
C GLY A 7 2.29 1.48 12.46
N CYS A 8 1.15 1.03 11.95
CA CYS A 8 0.12 1.88 11.35
C CYS A 8 -1.28 1.33 11.64
N TRP A 9 -2.22 2.22 11.94
CA TRP A 9 -3.62 1.87 12.17
C TRP A 9 -4.36 1.66 10.85
N SER A 10 -5.33 0.74 10.85
CA SER A 10 -6.36 0.72 9.83
C SER A 10 -7.20 1.99 9.92
N PRO A 11 -7.77 2.47 8.80
CA PRO A 11 -8.55 3.71 8.81
C PRO A 11 -9.81 3.68 9.68
N ASP A 12 -10.38 2.49 9.87
CA ASP A 12 -11.53 2.26 10.75
C ASP A 12 -11.16 2.10 12.23
N GLY A 13 -9.86 2.15 12.56
CA GLY A 13 -9.35 1.97 13.92
C GLY A 13 -9.49 0.54 14.47
N SER A 14 -9.95 -0.42 13.66
CA SER A 14 -10.19 -1.79 14.12
C SER A 14 -8.92 -2.63 14.25
N ARG A 15 -7.83 -2.24 13.55
CA ARG A 15 -6.60 -3.01 13.46
C ARG A 15 -5.37 -2.13 13.58
N LEU A 16 -4.36 -2.63 14.29
CA LEU A 16 -3.00 -2.06 14.28
C LEU A 16 -2.07 -3.06 13.60
N LEU A 17 -1.48 -2.66 12.47
CA LEU A 17 -0.38 -3.40 11.87
C LEU A 17 0.94 -2.92 12.46
N PHE A 18 1.86 -3.84 12.71
CA PHE A 18 3.19 -3.49 13.19
C PHE A 18 4.25 -4.50 12.75
N SER A 19 5.50 -4.03 12.71
CA SER A 19 6.70 -4.84 12.48
C SER A 19 7.60 -4.82 13.71
N VAL A 20 8.41 -5.87 13.84
CA VAL A 20 9.38 -6.02 14.92
C VAL A 20 10.79 -5.97 14.33
N GLN A 21 11.69 -5.27 15.00
CA GLN A 21 13.08 -5.11 14.57
C GLN A 21 13.76 -6.48 14.48
N GLY A 22 14.40 -6.76 13.34
CA GLY A 22 15.06 -8.04 13.06
C GLY A 22 14.14 -9.18 12.62
N GLU A 23 12.83 -8.94 12.52
CA GLU A 23 11.86 -9.93 12.00
C GLU A 23 11.39 -9.53 10.60
N THR A 24 10.96 -10.52 9.81
CA THR A 24 10.55 -10.36 8.41
C THR A 24 9.06 -10.60 8.23
N VAL A 25 8.25 -10.23 9.21
CA VAL A 25 6.80 -10.42 9.19
C VAL A 25 6.05 -9.16 9.61
N ILE A 26 4.80 -9.04 9.15
CA ILE A 26 3.87 -8.04 9.68
C ILE A 26 2.90 -8.74 10.62
N TYR A 27 2.73 -8.15 11.79
CA TYR A 27 1.73 -8.55 12.76
C TYR A 27 0.50 -7.63 12.69
N ALA A 28 -0.67 -8.19 13.03
CA ALA A 28 -1.89 -7.43 13.24
C ALA A 28 -2.46 -7.69 14.64
N LEU A 29 -2.84 -6.61 15.33
CA LEU A 29 -3.71 -6.64 16.49
C LEU A 29 -5.10 -6.19 16.05
N THR A 30 -6.14 -6.96 16.38
CA THR A 30 -7.54 -6.62 16.04
C THR A 30 -8.31 -6.27 17.32
N PHE A 31 -8.94 -5.09 17.33
CA PHE A 31 -9.57 -4.47 18.50
C PHE A 31 -11.11 -4.53 18.46
N THR A 32 -11.71 -5.08 17.40
CA THR A 32 -13.17 -5.22 17.32
C THR A 32 -13.65 -6.36 18.22
N GLY A 33 -14.68 -6.07 19.01
CA GLY A 33 -15.40 -7.08 19.78
C GLY A 33 -15.98 -8.14 18.84
N THR A 34 -15.91 -9.40 19.27
CA THR A 34 -16.59 -10.53 18.61
C THR A 34 -18.05 -10.16 18.33
N PRO A 35 -18.58 -10.40 17.11
CA PRO A 35 -20.01 -10.20 16.83
C PRO A 35 -20.85 -10.98 17.86
N GLY A 36 -21.67 -10.26 18.64
CA GLY A 36 -22.50 -10.84 19.70
C GLY A 36 -22.03 -10.60 21.14
N ALA A 37 -20.88 -9.95 21.36
CA ALA A 37 -20.46 -9.52 22.70
C ALA A 37 -21.22 -8.23 23.13
N PRO A 38 -21.65 -8.11 24.40
CA PRO A 38 -22.34 -6.92 24.89
C PRO A 38 -21.44 -5.67 24.77
N ALA A 39 -22.06 -4.53 24.43
CA ALA A 39 -21.42 -3.24 24.16
C ALA A 39 -20.62 -2.61 25.32
N SER A 40 -20.46 -3.32 26.45
CA SER A 40 -19.82 -2.85 27.68
C SER A 40 -18.38 -3.32 27.86
N GLY A 41 -17.80 -4.05 26.90
CA GLY A 41 -16.43 -4.53 27.00
C GLY A 41 -15.63 -4.27 25.73
N PHE A 42 -14.89 -3.16 25.68
CA PHE A 42 -13.75 -3.07 24.76
C PHE A 42 -12.72 -4.11 25.21
N ARG A 43 -12.82 -5.31 24.66
CA ARG A 43 -11.83 -6.35 24.87
C ARG A 43 -10.68 -6.01 23.95
N GLY A 44 -9.58 -5.53 24.54
CA GLY A 44 -8.34 -5.34 23.80
C GLY A 44 -7.92 -6.62 23.06
N PRO A 45 -7.03 -6.51 22.07
CA PRO A 45 -6.60 -7.63 21.25
C PRO A 45 -5.96 -8.68 22.15
N GLU A 46 -6.41 -9.93 22.03
CA GLU A 46 -5.87 -11.02 22.84
C GLU A 46 -4.48 -11.46 22.37
N VAL A 47 -4.26 -11.50 21.05
CA VAL A 47 -3.04 -12.03 20.45
C VAL A 47 -2.75 -11.29 19.14
N ALA A 48 -1.47 -10.97 18.91
CA ALA A 48 -0.99 -10.50 17.61
C ALA A 48 -0.88 -11.69 16.63
N VAL A 49 -1.48 -11.55 15.45
CA VAL A 49 -1.42 -12.57 14.40
C VAL A 49 -0.48 -12.14 13.28
N VAL A 50 0.29 -13.07 12.71
CA VAL A 50 1.09 -12.80 11.50
C VAL A 50 0.13 -12.68 10.31
N VAL A 51 0.24 -11.58 9.56
CA VAL A 51 -0.63 -11.28 8.41
C VAL A 51 0.14 -11.17 7.09
N ALA A 52 1.47 -11.10 7.14
CA ALA A 52 2.33 -11.24 5.97
C ALA A 52 3.69 -11.78 6.35
N ASP A 53 4.20 -12.67 5.51
CA ASP A 53 5.60 -13.08 5.46
C ASP A 53 6.30 -12.24 4.39
N LEU A 54 7.36 -11.54 4.79
CA LEU A 54 8.14 -10.64 3.97
C LEU A 54 9.59 -11.11 3.87
N SER A 55 9.83 -12.41 3.98
CA SER A 55 11.14 -13.02 3.77
C SER A 55 11.78 -12.61 2.44
N GLU A 56 13.10 -12.58 2.45
CA GLU A 56 13.90 -12.13 1.31
C GLU A 56 13.69 -13.05 0.11
N THR A 57 13.40 -12.42 -1.04
CA THR A 57 13.19 -13.09 -2.31
C THR A 57 14.08 -12.45 -3.36
N THR A 58 14.77 -13.27 -4.15
CA THR A 58 15.63 -12.81 -5.25
C THR A 58 14.84 -12.75 -6.55
N PHE A 59 14.89 -11.61 -7.22
CA PHE A 59 14.31 -11.35 -8.53
C PHE A 59 15.43 -11.18 -9.55
N ASN A 60 15.37 -11.93 -10.65
CA ASN A 60 16.30 -11.76 -11.75
C ASN A 60 15.82 -10.58 -12.61
N THR A 61 16.62 -9.52 -12.71
CA THR A 61 16.34 -8.37 -13.59
C THR A 61 17.37 -8.32 -14.72
N PRO A 62 17.11 -7.60 -15.83
CA PRO A 62 18.09 -7.42 -16.90
C PRO A 62 19.41 -6.77 -16.41
N ASP A 63 19.34 -5.98 -15.35
CA ASP A 63 20.48 -5.28 -14.75
C ASP A 63 21.19 -6.11 -13.67
N GLY A 64 20.70 -7.34 -13.41
CA GLY A 64 21.24 -8.26 -12.41
C GLY A 64 20.19 -8.72 -11.39
N ASP A 65 20.62 -9.57 -10.46
CA ASP A 65 19.76 -10.09 -9.41
C ASP A 65 19.51 -9.01 -8.35
N VAL A 66 18.25 -8.89 -7.91
CA VAL A 66 17.82 -7.96 -6.87
C VAL A 66 17.10 -8.72 -5.77
N ILE A 67 17.52 -8.53 -4.52
CA ILE A 67 16.92 -9.10 -3.32
C ILE A 67 15.91 -8.10 -2.77
N VAL A 68 14.67 -8.53 -2.60
CA VAL A 68 13.56 -7.74 -2.06
C VAL A 68 12.94 -8.45 -0.87
N GLY A 69 12.50 -7.69 0.13
CA GLY A 69 11.98 -8.22 1.39
C GLY A 69 12.98 -8.01 2.54
N GLY A 70 12.79 -8.75 3.62
CA GLY A 70 13.59 -8.68 4.82
C GLY A 70 13.01 -7.73 5.87
N GLU A 71 13.90 -7.03 6.57
CA GLU A 71 13.54 -6.19 7.72
C GLU A 71 12.70 -4.97 7.27
N VAL A 72 11.51 -4.82 7.86
CA VAL A 72 10.63 -3.68 7.61
C VAL A 72 11.10 -2.46 8.38
N GLN A 73 11.44 -1.39 7.68
CA GLN A 73 11.83 -0.11 8.28
C GLN A 73 10.62 0.76 8.64
N SER A 74 9.59 0.80 7.78
CA SER A 74 8.39 1.64 7.97
C SER A 74 7.16 1.04 7.30
N LEU A 75 5.98 1.37 7.84
CA LEU A 75 4.66 0.97 7.35
C LEU A 75 3.79 2.23 7.22
N ALA A 76 3.05 2.35 6.12
CA ALA A 76 2.08 3.41 5.92
C ALA A 76 0.82 2.84 5.26
N TRP A 77 -0.33 2.97 5.92
CA TRP A 77 -1.63 2.59 5.38
C TRP A 77 -2.34 3.82 4.85
N ASP A 78 -2.90 3.74 3.65
CA ASP A 78 -3.65 4.84 3.08
C ASP A 78 -4.97 5.09 3.85
N PRO A 79 -5.48 6.34 3.87
CA PRO A 79 -6.70 6.70 4.59
C PRO A 79 -7.97 5.97 4.12
N ARG A 80 -7.99 5.38 2.92
CA ARG A 80 -9.14 4.62 2.42
C ARG A 80 -9.03 3.12 2.74
N GLY A 81 -7.86 2.66 3.17
CA GLY A 81 -7.66 1.27 3.60
C GLY A 81 -7.60 0.31 2.42
N GLU A 82 -7.15 0.77 1.26
CA GLU A 82 -7.01 0.01 0.01
C GLU A 82 -5.54 -0.27 -0.36
N ARG A 83 -4.57 0.44 0.23
CA ARG A 83 -3.12 0.35 -0.03
C ARG A 83 -2.30 0.41 1.26
N LEU A 84 -1.40 -0.54 1.41
CA LEU A 84 -0.34 -0.53 2.42
C LEU A 84 1.01 -0.40 1.72
N ALA A 85 1.75 0.64 2.06
CA ALA A 85 3.15 0.79 1.66
C ALA A 85 4.05 0.25 2.77
N VAL A 86 5.04 -0.55 2.39
CA VAL A 86 6.02 -1.19 3.26
C VAL A 86 7.41 -0.81 2.76
N LEU A 87 8.19 -0.13 3.60
CA LEU A 87 9.56 0.23 3.29
C LEU A 87 10.49 -0.84 3.87
N PHE A 88 11.18 -1.55 2.99
CA PHE A 88 12.22 -2.51 3.36
C PHE A 88 13.56 -1.82 3.53
N LYS A 89 14.29 -2.26 4.54
CA LYS A 89 15.66 -1.82 4.80
C LYS A 89 16.61 -2.47 3.79
N GLY A 90 17.36 -1.64 3.08
CA GLY A 90 18.45 -2.10 2.22
C GLY A 90 19.71 -2.47 3.02
N ASP A 91 20.66 -3.08 2.33
CA ASP A 91 22.02 -3.32 2.83
C ASP A 91 23.02 -2.41 2.08
N PRO A 92 23.61 -1.40 2.76
CA PRO A 92 24.60 -0.52 2.14
C PRO A 92 25.85 -1.24 1.62
N GLN A 93 26.14 -2.45 2.10
CA GLN A 93 27.28 -3.26 1.66
C GLN A 93 26.93 -4.20 0.51
N ALA A 94 25.65 -4.46 0.26
CA ALA A 94 25.18 -5.36 -0.78
C ALA A 94 24.39 -4.59 -1.84
N ALA A 95 25.04 -4.28 -2.96
CA ALA A 95 24.44 -3.50 -4.05
C ALA A 95 23.16 -4.14 -4.64
N ASN A 96 23.01 -5.45 -4.52
CA ASN A 96 21.84 -6.20 -4.95
C ASN A 96 20.66 -6.15 -3.96
N LYS A 97 20.80 -5.50 -2.81
CA LYS A 97 19.74 -5.39 -1.79
C LYS A 97 19.44 -3.92 -1.44
N PRO A 98 18.87 -3.15 -2.38
CA PRO A 98 18.54 -1.76 -2.14
C PRO A 98 17.38 -1.62 -1.14
N ALA A 99 17.30 -0.47 -0.47
CA ALA A 99 16.08 -0.09 0.24
C ALA A 99 14.97 0.13 -0.80
N ILE A 100 13.80 -0.47 -0.58
CA ILE A 100 12.71 -0.46 -1.56
C ILE A 100 11.34 -0.39 -0.88
N VAL A 101 10.40 0.31 -1.52
CA VAL A 101 9.01 0.36 -1.06
C VAL A 101 8.20 -0.66 -1.83
N ALA A 102 7.64 -1.64 -1.13
CA ALA A 102 6.62 -2.53 -1.65
C ALA A 102 5.23 -1.98 -1.35
N VAL A 103 4.32 -2.17 -2.29
CA VAL A 103 2.92 -1.75 -2.16
C VAL A 103 2.06 -2.99 -2.19
N PHE A 104 1.17 -3.09 -1.22
CA PHE A 104 0.16 -4.14 -1.12
C PHE A 104 -1.22 -3.53 -1.30
N LYS A 105 -2.11 -4.24 -1.99
CA LYS A 105 -3.55 -3.99 -1.88
C LYS A 105 -4.02 -4.61 -0.58
N THR A 106 -4.86 -3.89 0.14
CA THR A 106 -5.45 -4.36 1.39
C THR A 106 -6.91 -4.69 1.17
N ARG A 107 -7.34 -5.87 1.62
CA ARG A 107 -8.76 -6.21 1.73
C ARG A 107 -9.04 -6.51 3.19
N ALA A 108 -9.95 -5.76 3.78
CA ALA A 108 -10.30 -5.91 5.20
C ALA A 108 -11.45 -6.92 5.44
N ASN A 109 -12.30 -7.14 4.43
CA ASN A 109 -13.53 -7.94 4.54
C ASN A 109 -13.67 -8.95 3.39
N PRO A 110 -14.13 -10.19 3.65
CA PRO A 110 -14.49 -10.76 4.96
C PRO A 110 -13.28 -11.22 5.79
N VAL A 111 -12.12 -11.39 5.16
CA VAL A 111 -10.86 -11.76 5.80
C VAL A 111 -9.83 -10.69 5.45
N PHE A 112 -8.98 -10.36 6.43
CA PHE A 112 -7.88 -9.42 6.21
C PHE A 112 -6.76 -10.07 5.40
N GLU A 113 -6.46 -9.51 4.23
CA GLU A 113 -5.39 -9.98 3.36
C GLU A 113 -4.56 -8.82 2.78
N LEU A 114 -3.28 -9.09 2.57
CA LEU A 114 -2.31 -8.22 1.91
C LEU A 114 -1.91 -8.87 0.58
N LEU A 115 -2.28 -8.25 -0.52
CA LEU A 115 -2.00 -8.76 -1.87
C LEU A 115 -0.87 -7.93 -2.49
N PRO A 116 0.27 -8.53 -2.89
CA PRO A 116 1.34 -7.79 -3.56
C PRO A 116 0.82 -7.04 -4.80
N CYS A 117 1.15 -5.75 -4.90
CA CYS A 117 0.72 -4.89 -6.00
C CYS A 117 1.88 -4.42 -6.89
N GLY A 118 3.08 -4.31 -6.31
CA GLY A 118 4.28 -3.86 -7.02
C GLY A 118 5.24 -3.12 -6.10
N PHE A 119 6.26 -2.52 -6.70
CA PHE A 119 7.29 -1.75 -6.01
C PHE A 119 7.33 -0.30 -6.49
N VAL A 120 7.78 0.60 -5.63
CA VAL A 120 8.07 1.98 -6.00
C VAL A 120 9.58 2.17 -5.97
N GLN A 121 10.14 2.55 -7.11
CA GLN A 121 11.56 2.82 -7.30
C GLN A 121 11.78 4.30 -7.62
N GLY A 122 12.88 4.84 -7.09
CA GLY A 122 13.33 6.20 -7.37
C GLY A 122 14.29 6.23 -8.55
N GLU A 123 15.02 7.33 -8.67
CA GLU A 123 16.16 7.40 -9.58
C GLU A 123 17.24 6.38 -9.19
N PRO A 124 18.08 5.92 -10.14
CA PRO A 124 19.19 5.03 -9.83
C PRO A 124 20.05 5.56 -8.68
N GLY A 125 20.25 4.73 -7.65
CA GLY A 125 21.00 5.09 -6.43
C GLY A 125 20.25 5.96 -5.41
N ALA A 126 19.01 6.38 -5.70
CA ALA A 126 18.17 7.07 -4.73
C ALA A 126 17.44 6.06 -3.84
N GLU A 127 17.65 6.15 -2.53
CA GLU A 127 17.00 5.28 -1.56
C GLU A 127 15.81 5.98 -0.93
N PRO A 128 14.67 5.30 -0.75
CA PRO A 128 13.56 5.84 0.01
C PRO A 128 13.93 5.96 1.50
N ARG A 129 13.61 7.10 2.12
CA ARG A 129 13.93 7.38 3.54
C ARG A 129 12.70 7.60 4.40
N LEU A 130 11.70 8.32 3.88
CA LEU A 130 10.42 8.56 4.56
C LEU A 130 9.28 8.37 3.58
N MET A 131 8.15 7.88 4.08
CA MET A 131 6.96 7.71 3.28
C MET A 131 5.69 8.04 4.07
N GLN A 132 4.72 8.65 3.41
CA GLN A 132 3.42 8.95 4.02
C GLN A 132 2.33 9.10 2.96
N PHE A 133 1.15 8.56 3.22
CA PHE A 133 -0.02 8.82 2.38
C PHE A 133 -0.62 10.20 2.70
N HIS A 134 -0.96 10.95 1.66
CA HIS A 134 -1.71 12.19 1.79
C HIS A 134 -3.11 11.90 2.37
N PRO A 135 -3.59 12.64 3.39
CA PRO A 135 -4.84 12.33 4.09
C PRO A 135 -6.08 12.44 3.20
N ASN A 136 -6.05 13.35 2.22
CA ASN A 136 -7.25 13.75 1.45
C ASN A 136 -6.99 13.74 -0.07
N PHE A 137 -6.72 12.58 -0.67
CA PHE A 137 -6.64 12.44 -2.13
C PHE A 137 -7.95 11.86 -2.69
N ARG A 138 -8.72 12.66 -3.44
CA ARG A 138 -10.10 12.31 -3.81
C ARG A 138 -10.19 11.11 -4.76
N HIS A 139 -9.21 10.92 -5.62
CA HIS A 139 -9.25 9.91 -6.68
C HIS A 139 -8.62 8.56 -6.28
N GLY A 140 -8.25 8.39 -5.00
CA GLY A 140 -7.68 7.14 -4.49
C GLY A 140 -6.74 7.39 -3.32
N ALA A 141 -5.48 6.94 -3.43
CA ALA A 141 -4.42 7.26 -2.48
C ALA A 141 -3.24 7.98 -3.16
N LEU A 142 -2.51 8.81 -2.42
CA LEU A 142 -1.32 9.49 -2.93
C LEU A 142 -0.17 9.30 -1.93
N LEU A 143 0.82 8.47 -2.30
CA LEU A 143 1.99 8.23 -1.46
C LEU A 143 3.04 9.30 -1.73
N THR A 144 3.51 9.96 -0.68
CA THR A 144 4.65 10.88 -0.74
C THR A 144 5.90 10.16 -0.26
N LEU A 145 6.99 10.24 -1.02
CA LEU A 145 8.29 9.66 -0.70
C LEU A 145 9.36 10.75 -0.62
N CYS A 146 10.17 10.70 0.43
CA CYS A 146 11.40 11.49 0.53
C CYS A 146 12.60 10.56 0.27
N TRP A 147 13.42 10.93 -0.69
CA TRP A 147 14.58 10.15 -1.14
C TRP A 147 15.86 10.61 -0.44
N SER A 148 16.88 9.74 -0.41
CA SER A 148 18.22 10.04 0.11
C SER A 148 18.89 11.25 -0.57
N THR A 149 18.50 11.54 -1.80
CA THR A 149 18.95 12.69 -2.59
C THR A 149 18.30 14.01 -2.17
N GLY A 150 17.36 14.00 -1.23
CA GLY A 150 16.57 15.16 -0.82
C GLY A 150 15.40 15.48 -1.74
N ARG A 151 15.21 14.71 -2.83
CA ARG A 151 14.03 14.85 -3.69
C ARG A 151 12.78 14.30 -3.00
N ILE A 152 11.63 14.85 -3.37
CA ILE A 152 10.32 14.38 -2.95
C ILE A 152 9.56 13.96 -4.21
N THR A 153 8.95 12.77 -4.18
CA THR A 153 8.05 12.31 -5.25
C THR A 153 6.69 11.96 -4.68
N HIS A 154 5.66 12.10 -5.53
CA HIS A 154 4.30 11.72 -5.21
C HIS A 154 3.83 10.64 -6.18
N VAL A 155 3.38 9.51 -5.64
CA VAL A 155 2.96 8.33 -6.39
C VAL A 155 1.44 8.15 -6.21
N PRO A 156 0.63 8.47 -7.23
CA PRO A 156 -0.81 8.32 -7.15
C PRO A 156 -1.21 6.86 -7.39
N PHE A 157 -2.14 6.38 -6.57
CA PHE A 157 -2.89 5.15 -6.78
C PHE A 157 -4.34 5.53 -7.02
N TYR A 158 -4.78 5.45 -8.28
CA TYR A 158 -6.16 5.73 -8.64
C TYR A 158 -7.05 4.54 -8.31
N PHE A 159 -8.15 4.80 -7.61
CA PHE A 159 -9.14 3.79 -7.30
C PHE A 159 -10.38 4.07 -8.13
N LEU A 160 -10.86 3.06 -8.85
CA LEU A 160 -12.13 3.15 -9.55
C LEU A 160 -13.23 3.17 -8.50
N SER A 161 -13.89 4.31 -8.36
CA SER A 161 -15.19 4.32 -7.70
C SER A 161 -16.16 3.62 -8.65
N THR A 162 -16.58 2.40 -8.32
CA THR A 162 -17.93 1.99 -8.72
C THR A 162 -18.87 2.94 -8.00
N SER A 163 -19.20 4.05 -8.64
CA SER A 163 -20.45 4.73 -8.35
C SER A 163 -21.51 3.66 -8.56
N GLY A 164 -22.06 3.12 -7.48
CA GLY A 164 -23.14 2.16 -7.55
C GLY A 164 -24.24 2.74 -8.42
N SER A 165 -24.49 2.11 -9.56
CA SER A 165 -25.69 2.32 -10.35
C SER A 165 -26.86 1.76 -9.54
N PHE A 166 -27.30 2.49 -8.52
CA PHE A 166 -28.69 2.43 -8.10
C PHE A 166 -29.48 3.37 -9.00
N VAL A 167 -29.57 3.01 -10.28
CA VAL A 167 -30.64 3.52 -11.13
C VAL A 167 -31.83 2.66 -10.79
N GLY A 168 -32.76 3.24 -10.02
CA GLY A 168 -34.09 2.70 -9.84
C GLY A 168 -34.74 2.38 -11.19
N LEU A 169 -35.63 1.40 -11.19
CA LEU A 169 -36.35 0.92 -12.37
C LEU A 169 -36.83 2.05 -13.29
N GLY A 170 -36.56 1.90 -14.59
CA GLY A 170 -37.30 2.57 -15.66
C GLY A 170 -36.47 3.56 -16.49
N GLY A 171 -36.22 3.20 -17.75
CA GLY A 171 -35.77 4.12 -18.78
C GLY A 171 -34.34 3.86 -19.27
N SER A 172 -34.20 3.51 -20.54
CA SER A 172 -32.92 3.40 -21.25
C SER A 172 -32.15 4.72 -21.18
N PRO A 173 -30.86 4.74 -20.80
CA PRO A 173 -30.08 5.97 -20.83
C PRO A 173 -29.62 6.26 -22.26
N SER A 174 -29.80 7.51 -22.70
CA SER A 174 -29.20 8.03 -23.93
C SER A 174 -27.74 8.40 -23.69
N LEU A 175 -26.88 8.10 -24.67
CA LEU A 175 -25.45 8.41 -24.65
C LEU A 175 -25.21 9.92 -24.53
N PRO A 176 -24.36 10.40 -23.60
CA PRO A 176 -23.94 11.79 -23.60
C PRO A 176 -22.98 12.05 -24.77
N ARG A 177 -23.36 12.97 -25.64
CA ARG A 177 -22.55 13.49 -26.75
C ARG A 177 -21.30 14.18 -26.18
N LEU A 178 -20.15 13.61 -26.50
CA LEU A 178 -18.83 14.12 -26.14
C LEU A 178 -18.58 15.42 -26.91
N GLN A 179 -18.48 16.55 -26.21
CA GLN A 179 -18.04 17.81 -26.79
C GLN A 179 -16.56 17.99 -26.44
N GLU A 180 -15.69 17.57 -27.35
CA GLU A 180 -14.25 17.82 -27.30
C GLU A 180 -13.97 19.32 -27.40
N LYS A 181 -13.04 19.79 -26.55
CA LYS A 181 -12.25 20.99 -26.81
C LYS A 181 -10.78 20.58 -26.72
N PRO A 182 -9.97 20.80 -27.76
CA PRO A 182 -8.61 20.28 -27.82
C PRO A 182 -7.67 21.19 -27.03
N ALA A 183 -6.84 20.59 -26.17
CA ALA A 183 -5.64 21.22 -25.66
C ALA A 183 -4.53 20.17 -25.68
N ASP A 184 -3.52 20.46 -26.50
CA ASP A 184 -2.31 19.69 -26.73
C ASP A 184 -1.57 19.37 -25.44
N PHE A 185 -1.32 18.10 -25.16
CA PHE A 185 -0.08 17.63 -24.53
C PHE A 185 0.25 16.23 -25.07
N SER A 186 0.95 16.26 -26.19
CA SER A 186 1.66 15.16 -26.81
C SER A 186 2.66 14.53 -25.83
N HIS A 187 2.73 13.20 -25.85
CA HIS A 187 3.74 12.33 -25.24
C HIS A 187 3.67 12.08 -23.72
N GLN A 188 2.79 11.16 -23.32
CA GLN A 188 3.14 10.14 -22.33
C GLN A 188 2.51 8.81 -22.76
N SER A 189 3.35 7.86 -23.18
CA SER A 189 2.92 6.49 -23.48
C SER A 189 2.44 5.82 -22.19
N LEU A 190 1.12 5.68 -22.05
CA LEU A 190 0.50 4.89 -21.01
C LEU A 190 0.47 3.42 -21.46
N PHE A 191 1.32 2.59 -20.85
CA PHE A 191 1.22 1.14 -21.01
C PHE A 191 0.06 0.65 -20.13
N THR A 192 -1.02 0.17 -20.75
CA THR A 192 -2.06 -0.60 -20.09
C THR A 192 -1.76 -2.07 -20.33
N GLU A 193 -1.60 -2.85 -19.26
CA GLU A 193 -1.56 -4.31 -19.37
C GLU A 193 -2.93 -4.82 -19.83
N LEU A 194 -2.93 -5.51 -20.97
CA LEU A 194 -4.03 -6.36 -21.40
C LEU A 194 -3.71 -7.79 -20.95
N ILE A 195 -4.57 -8.35 -20.10
CA ILE A 195 -4.59 -9.77 -19.80
C ILE A 195 -5.57 -10.44 -20.77
N SER A 196 -5.04 -11.14 -21.77
CA SER A 196 -5.20 -12.58 -22.03
C SER A 196 -4.71 -12.93 -23.42
#